data_AF-A0A699QX54-F1
#
_entry.id   AF-A0A699QX54-F1
#
_cell.length_a   1.000
_cell.length_b   1.000
_cell.length_c   1.000
_cell.angle_alpha   90.00
_cell.angle_beta   90.00
_cell.angle_gamma   90.00
#
_symmetry.space_group_name_H-M   'P 1'
#
loop_
_entity.id
_entity.type
_entity.pdbx_description
1 polymer ?
#
loop_
_entity_poly.entity_id
_entity_poly.type
_entity_poly.pdbx_seq_one_letter_code
_entity_poly.pdbx_strand_id
1 'polypeptide(L)'
;MALLSMRADRFWKKTRKKIRIQGTDVAGFHKSKVECFNCHKMGHFARECRAPRSQDRGMRDNYRNWSKVQEQTPKALMAIDRVCHTLKVD
;
A
#
# COMPACT_ATOMS: atom_id res chain seq x y z
N MET A 1 -0.66 -22.39 -10.01
CA MET A 1 0.78 -22.03 -9.98
C MET A 1 1.31 -21.49 -11.31
N ALA A 2 0.92 -22.04 -12.48
CA ALA A 2 1.41 -21.60 -13.80
C ALA A 2 1.26 -20.09 -14.08
N LEU A 3 0.09 -19.50 -13.83
CA LEU A 3 -0.14 -18.06 -14.03
C LEU A 3 0.77 -17.18 -13.14
N LEU A 4 1.01 -17.60 -11.90
CA LEU A 4 1.88 -16.87 -10.97
C LEU A 4 3.34 -16.92 -11.43
N SER A 5 3.81 -18.08 -11.87
CA SER A 5 5.17 -18.24 -12.43
C SER A 5 5.37 -17.41 -13.70
N MET A 6 4.40 -17.37 -14.61
CA MET A 6 4.47 -16.53 -15.82
C MET A 6 4.51 -15.03 -15.50
N ARG A 7 3.75 -14.58 -14.49
CA ARG A 7 3.79 -13.17 -14.04
C ARG A 7 5.13 -12.82 -13.40
N ALA A 8 5.67 -13.71 -12.56
CA ALA A 8 6.97 -13.54 -11.93
C ALA A 8 8.12 -13.50 -12.96
N ASP A 9 8.09 -14.38 -13.96
CA ASP A 9 9.07 -14.41 -15.06
C ASP A 9 9.01 -13.13 -15.91
N ARG A 10 7.81 -12.67 -16.27
CA ARG A 10 7.63 -11.42 -17.02
C ARG A 10 8.15 -10.21 -16.25
N PHE A 11 7.93 -10.17 -14.93
CA PHE A 11 8.46 -9.12 -14.06
C PHE A 11 9.99 -9.15 -14.00
N TRP A 12 10.58 -10.33 -13.82
CA TRP A 12 12.03 -10.49 -13.78
C TRP A 12 12.68 -10.11 -15.12
N LYS A 13 12.11 -10.52 -16.25
CA LYS A 13 12.61 -10.13 -17.58
C LYS A 13 12.60 -8.61 -17.79
N LYS A 14 11.58 -7.92 -17.27
CA LYS A 14 11.44 -6.46 -17.42
C LYS A 14 12.33 -5.66 -16.47
N THR A 15 12.46 -6.10 -15.23
CA THR A 15 13.12 -5.32 -14.16
C THR A 15 14.49 -5.83 -13.76
N ARG A 16 14.84 -7.05 -14.18
CA ARG A 16 16.00 -7.84 -13.71
C ARG A 16 16.05 -8.03 -12.19
N LYS A 17 14.96 -7.74 -11.47
CA LYS A 17 14.85 -7.88 -10.01
C LYS A 17 14.14 -9.18 -9.65
N LYS A 18 14.75 -9.98 -8.78
CA LYS A 18 14.15 -11.23 -8.26
C LYS A 18 13.23 -10.91 -7.08
N ILE A 19 11.97 -11.30 -7.16
CA ILE A 19 11.02 -11.13 -6.05
C ILE A 19 11.38 -12.14 -4.96
N ARG A 20 11.86 -11.65 -3.82
CA ARG A 20 12.06 -12.45 -2.59
C ARG A 20 10.90 -12.17 -1.67
N ILE A 21 9.90 -13.06 -1.62
CA ILE A 21 8.80 -12.95 -0.67
C ILE A 21 9.31 -13.60 0.63
N GLN A 22 9.78 -12.80 1.58
CA GLN A 22 9.88 -13.25 2.98
C GLN A 22 8.46 -13.26 3.56
N GLY A 23 8.16 -14.17 4.49
CA GLY A 23 6.78 -14.46 4.96
C GLY A 23 5.98 -13.27 5.53
N THR A 24 6.60 -12.10 5.69
CA THR A 24 5.99 -10.86 6.17
C THR A 24 6.01 -9.71 5.16
N ASP A 25 6.79 -9.82 4.07
CA ASP A 25 6.95 -8.75 3.07
C ASP A 25 5.85 -8.85 2.00
N VAL A 26 4.62 -8.55 2.40
CA VAL A 26 3.56 -8.21 1.46
C VAL A 26 3.86 -6.79 0.97
N ALA A 27 4.62 -6.67 -0.12
CA ALA A 27 4.98 -5.45 -0.85
C ALA A 27 4.38 -4.15 -0.28
N GLY A 28 5.10 -3.48 0.63
CA GLY A 28 4.78 -2.12 1.07
C GLY A 28 3.47 -1.92 1.83
N PHE A 29 2.80 -2.98 2.29
CA PHE A 29 1.51 -2.85 2.95
C PHE A 29 1.67 -2.58 4.45
N HIS A 30 1.52 -1.31 4.84
CA HIS A 30 1.61 -0.91 6.24
C HIS A 30 0.36 -1.31 7.02
N LYS A 31 0.43 -2.37 7.85
CA LYS A 31 -0.72 -2.89 8.62
C LYS A 31 -1.43 -1.83 9.47
N SER A 32 -0.71 -0.84 10.00
CA SER A 32 -1.33 0.23 10.82
C SER A 32 -2.35 1.08 10.06
N LYS A 33 -2.29 1.06 8.72
CA LYS A 33 -3.13 1.85 7.81
C LYS A 33 -4.36 1.07 7.32
N VAL A 34 -4.55 -0.15 7.83
CA VAL A 34 -5.59 -1.07 7.40
C VAL A 34 -6.77 -0.94 8.34
N GLU A 35 -7.93 -0.58 7.80
CA GLU A 35 -9.17 -0.61 8.55
C GLU A 35 -9.77 -2.03 8.53
N CYS A 36 -10.16 -2.53 9.70
CA CYS A 36 -10.87 -3.79 9.83
C CYS A 36 -12.33 -3.61 9.42
N PHE A 37 -12.78 -4.29 8.37
CA PHE A 37 -14.18 -4.28 7.91
C PHE A 37 -15.21 -4.83 8.93
N ASN A 38 -14.75 -5.47 10.00
CA ASN A 38 -15.66 -5.97 11.03
C ASN A 38 -15.89 -4.93 12.12
N CYS A 39 -14.84 -4.45 12.78
CA CYS A 39 -14.96 -3.55 13.93
C CYS A 39 -14.56 -2.11 13.63
N HIS A 40 -14.20 -1.79 12.39
CA HIS A 40 -13.82 -0.45 11.90
C HIS A 40 -12.63 0.17 12.65
N LYS A 41 -11.78 -0.66 13.27
CA LYS A 41 -10.52 -0.22 13.90
C LYS A 41 -9.35 -0.45 12.96
N MET A 42 -8.40 0.48 12.99
CA MET A 42 -7.16 0.39 12.21
C MET A 42 -6.22 -0.69 12.76
N GLY A 43 -5.24 -1.12 11.96
CA GLY A 43 -4.12 -1.95 12.41
C GLY A 43 -4.22 -3.45 12.13
N HIS A 44 -5.38 -3.93 11.67
CA HIS A 44 -5.58 -5.36 11.43
C HIS A 44 -6.59 -5.63 10.32
N PHE A 45 -6.49 -6.81 9.73
CA PHE A 45 -7.46 -7.29 8.75
C PHE A 45 -8.70 -7.86 9.45
N ALA A 46 -9.83 -7.88 8.74
CA ALA A 46 -11.06 -8.50 9.25
C ALA A 46 -10.89 -9.97 9.68
N ARG A 47 -10.01 -10.72 8.98
CA ARG A 47 -9.66 -12.11 9.33
C ARG A 47 -8.90 -12.26 10.67
N GLU A 48 -8.29 -11.18 11.16
CA GLU A 48 -7.57 -11.15 12.45
C GLU A 48 -8.46 -10.62 13.58
N CYS A 49 -9.68 -10.17 13.27
CA CYS A 49 -10.57 -9.52 14.23
C CYS A 49 -11.19 -10.54 15.19
N ARG A 50 -11.08 -10.29 16.50
CA ARG A 50 -11.70 -11.10 17.55
C ARG A 50 -13.09 -10.59 17.98
N ALA A 51 -13.51 -9.43 17.50
CA ALA A 51 -14.82 -8.89 17.81
C ALA A 51 -15.93 -9.71 17.12
N PRO A 52 -17.13 -9.80 17.71
CA PRO A 52 -18.31 -10.33 17.02
C PRO A 52 -18.55 -9.61 15.69
N ARG A 53 -19.29 -10.25 14.78
CA ARG A 53 -19.64 -9.61 13.49
C ARG A 53 -20.47 -8.36 13.74
N SER A 54 -20.00 -7.19 13.28
CA SER A 54 -20.82 -5.98 13.32
C SER A 54 -21.97 -6.07 12.30
N GLN A 55 -23.11 -5.49 12.64
CA GLN A 55 -24.28 -5.42 11.76
C GLN A 55 -24.31 -4.12 10.94
N ASP A 56 -23.26 -3.29 11.04
CA ASP A 56 -23.22 -1.98 10.42
C ASP A 56 -22.96 -2.11 8.90
N ARG A 57 -24.00 -1.91 8.10
CA ARG A 57 -23.96 -2.00 6.63
C ARG A 57 -23.64 -0.67 5.96
N GLY A 58 -23.33 0.39 6.72
CA GLY A 58 -23.39 1.78 6.24
C GLY A 58 -22.12 2.36 5.60
N MET A 59 -20.92 1.84 5.84
CA MET A 59 -19.68 2.61 5.62
C MET A 59 -18.86 2.20 4.38
N ARG A 60 -19.48 2.22 3.20
CA ARG A 60 -18.80 1.89 1.92
C ARG A 60 -17.86 3.01 1.42
N ASP A 61 -17.92 4.20 1.98
CA ASP A 61 -17.34 5.42 1.38
C ASP A 61 -15.88 5.70 1.77
N ASN A 62 -15.39 5.18 2.91
CA ASN A 62 -14.05 5.48 3.40
C ASN A 62 -12.91 4.95 2.50
N TYR A 63 -13.12 3.82 1.80
CA TYR A 63 -12.09 3.22 0.94
C TYR A 63 -11.73 4.09 -0.29
N ARG A 64 -12.71 4.83 -0.82
CA ARG A 64 -12.50 5.79 -1.93
C ARG A 64 -11.71 7.02 -1.50
N ASN A 65 -11.79 7.40 -0.23
CA ASN A 65 -11.07 8.55 0.31
C ASN A 65 -9.61 8.20 0.63
N TRP A 66 -9.36 7.00 1.18
CA TRP A 66 -8.01 6.52 1.50
C TRP A 66 -7.06 6.50 0.30
N SER A 67 -7.57 6.06 -0.85
CA SER A 67 -6.81 6.02 -2.11
C SER A 67 -6.44 7.43 -2.61
N LYS A 68 -7.24 8.46 -2.32
CA LYS A 68 -6.93 9.87 -2.63
C LYS A 68 -5.86 10.46 -1.72
N VAL A 69 -5.85 10.10 -0.43
CA VAL A 69 -4.84 10.57 0.54
C VAL A 69 -3.43 10.06 0.18
N GLN A 70 -3.32 8.83 -0.31
CA GLN A 70 -2.03 8.26 -0.71
C GLN A 70 -1.47 8.91 -1.99
N GLU A 71 -2.32 9.42 -2.89
CA GLU A 71 -1.92 10.03 -4.17
C GLU A 71 -1.46 11.50 -4.05
N GLN A 72 -1.85 12.21 -2.99
CA GLN A 72 -1.46 13.61 -2.80
C GLN A 72 0.00 13.78 -2.29
N THR A 73 0.51 12.83 -1.52
CA THR A 73 1.87 12.88 -0.97
C THR A 73 3.03 12.66 -1.98
N PRO A 74 2.92 11.81 -3.03
CA PRO A 74 4.02 11.65 -3.99
C PRO A 74 4.22 12.86 -4.92
N LYS A 75 3.20 13.69 -5.14
CA LYS A 75 3.31 14.87 -6.03
C LYS A 75 4.06 16.03 -5.38
N ALA A 76 3.92 16.21 -4.07
CA ALA A 76 4.60 17.27 -3.32
C ALA A 76 6.09 16.98 -3.08
N LEU A 77 6.47 15.71 -2.90
CA LEU A 77 7.87 15.32 -2.64
C LEU A 77 8.76 15.43 -3.90
N MET A 78 8.20 15.23 -5.10
CA MET A 78 8.94 15.35 -6.37
C MET A 78 9.31 16.79 -6.73
N ALA A 79 8.75 17.80 -6.07
CA ALA A 79 8.97 19.22 -6.39
C ALA A 79 10.17 19.84 -5.64
N ILE A 80 10.64 19.20 -4.55
CA ILE A 80 11.65 19.78 -3.65
C ILE A 80 13.07 19.64 -4.23
N ASP A 81 13.32 18.62 -5.06
CA ASP A 81 14.66 18.33 -5.62
C ASP A 81 15.15 19.36 -6.67
N ARG A 82 14.27 20.21 -7.21
CA ARG A 82 14.69 21.24 -8.18
C ARG A 82 15.25 22.51 -7.54
N VAL A 83 14.97 22.77 -6.26
CA VAL A 83 15.44 23.99 -5.58
C VAL A 83 16.81 23.79 -4.94
N CYS A 84 17.16 22.56 -4.56
CA CYS A 84 18.48 22.28 -3.94
C CYS A 84 19.66 22.30 -4.91
N HIS A 85 19.42 22.23 -6.22
CA HIS A 85 20.52 22.13 -7.20
C HIS A 85 21.08 23.50 -7.65
N THR A 86 20.41 24.61 -7.31
CA THR A 86 20.84 25.98 -7.70
C THR A 86 21.53 26.75 -6.57
N LEU A 87 21.66 26.19 -5.37
CA LEU A 87 22.27 26.87 -4.20
C LEU A 87 23.62 26.24 -3.77
N LYS A 88 24.27 25.46 -4.64
CA LYS A 88 25.62 24.92 -4.43
C LYS A 88 26.66 25.47 -5.42
N VAL A 89 26.32 26.55 -6.13
CA VAL A 89 27.26 27.31 -6.95
C VAL A 89 27.19 28.77 -6.50
N ASP A 90 27.63 28.99 -5.27
CA ASP A 90 28.21 30.26 -4.81
C ASP A 90 29.51 29.90 -4.07
#